data_AF-A0AAV5Z3N0-F1
#
_entry.id   AF-A0AAV5Z3N0-F1
#
_cell.length_a   1.000
_cell.length_b   1.000
_cell.length_c   1.000
_cell.angle_alpha   90.00
_cell.angle_beta   90.00
_cell.angle_gamma   90.00
#
_symmetry.space_group_name_H-M   'P 1'
#
loop_
_entity.id
_entity.type
_entity.pdbx_description
1 polymer ?
#
loop_
_entity_poly.entity_id
_entity_poly.type
_entity_poly.pdbx_seq_one_letter_code
_entity_poly.pdbx_strand_id
1 'polypeptide(L)' 'MRAYVGGYTSKDRNGRGDGINVYRIDETSGAWTHVQRLGDLVNPSWLLLDRRRPVLYSAHG' A
#
# COMPACT_ATOMS: atom_id res chain seq x y z
N MET A 1 8.81 -0.08 12.11
CA MET A 1 8.76 -0.53 10.69
C MET A 1 7.68 0.21 9.87
N ARG A 2 7.74 0.20 8.52
CA ARG A 2 6.64 0.65 7.63
C ARG A 2 6.08 -0.51 6.81
N ALA A 3 4.76 -0.53 6.61
CA ALA A 3 4.07 -1.44 5.70
C ALA A 3 3.32 -0.66 4.61
N TYR A 4 3.27 -1.24 3.41
CA TYR A 4 2.59 -0.68 2.25
C TYR A 4 1.54 -1.68 1.79
N VAL A 5 0.28 -1.24 1.73
CA VAL A 5 -0.86 -2.08 1.40
C VAL A 5 -1.53 -1.53 0.16
N GLY A 6 -1.48 -2.30 -0.91
CA GLY A 6 -2.19 -2.05 -2.16
C GLY A 6 -3.30 -3.08 -2.38
N GLY A 7 -4.07 -2.92 -3.45
CA GLY A 7 -5.17 -3.84 -3.76
C GLY A 7 -6.00 -3.39 -4.95
N TYR A 8 -7.04 -4.14 -5.28
CA TYR A 8 -8.00 -3.76 -6.32
C TYR A 8 -8.84 -2.56 -5.88
N THR A 9 -8.94 -1.55 -6.74
CA THR A 9 -9.73 -0.33 -6.53
C THR A 9 -10.91 -0.24 -7.50
N SER A 10 -10.84 -0.96 -8.63
CA SER A 10 -11.88 -0.98 -9.65
C SER A 10 -13.06 -1.90 -9.29
N LYS A 11 -14.29 -1.45 -9.60
CA LYS A 11 -15.53 -2.21 -9.34
C LYS A 11 -15.58 -3.53 -10.10
N ASP A 12 -15.06 -3.57 -11.33
CA ASP A 12 -15.07 -4.77 -12.19
C ASP A 12 -14.22 -5.92 -11.62
N ARG A 13 -13.31 -5.61 -10.70
CA ARG A 13 -12.52 -6.59 -9.94
C ARG A 13 -13.09 -6.85 -8.53
N ASN A 14 -14.30 -6.39 -8.24
CA ASN A 14 -14.86 -6.32 -6.88
C ASN A 14 -13.91 -5.62 -5.89
N GLY A 15 -13.17 -4.61 -6.39
CA GLY A 15 -12.20 -3.86 -5.63
C GLY A 15 -12.85 -3.01 -4.54
N ARG A 16 -12.21 -2.97 -3.37
CA ARG A 16 -12.63 -2.18 -2.20
C ARG A 16 -11.51 -1.28 -1.67
N GLY A 17 -10.32 -1.36 -2.27
CA GLY A 17 -9.21 -0.48 -1.95
C GLY A 17 -9.43 0.91 -2.52
N ASP A 18 -8.67 1.87 -2.01
CA ASP A 18 -8.71 3.28 -2.41
C ASP A 18 -7.32 3.81 -2.84
N GLY A 19 -6.40 2.91 -3.19
CA GLY A 19 -5.04 3.22 -3.65
C GLY A 19 -3.98 2.42 -2.88
N ILE A 20 -2.89 3.08 -2.51
CA ILE A 20 -1.85 2.52 -1.62
C ILE A 20 -1.96 3.19 -0.25
N ASN A 21 -2.11 2.37 0.79
CA ASN A 21 -2.13 2.81 2.18
C ASN A 21 -0.79 2.49 2.85
N VAL A 22 -0.23 3.48 3.55
CA VAL A 22 1.02 3.37 4.29
C VAL A 22 0.72 3.32 5.78
N TYR A 23 1.36 2.38 6.46
CA TYR A 23 1.24 2.20 7.90
C TYR A 23 2.62 2.24 8.56
N ARG A 24 2.67 2.79 9.78
CA ARG A 24 3.76 2.58 10.72
C ARG A 24 3.34 1.45 11.64
N ILE A 25 4.22 0.47 11.81
CA ILE A 25 4.06 -0.63 12.75
C ILE A 25 5.03 -0.38 13.90
N ASP A 26 4.47 -0.28 15.10
CA ASP A 26 5.24 -0.28 16.34
C ASP A 26 5.88 -1.66 16.55
N GLU A 27 7.19 -1.69 16.79
CA GLU A 27 7.96 -2.95 16.77
C GLU A 27 7.81 -3.76 18.07
N THR A 28 7.35 -3.14 19.14
CA THR A 28 7.15 -3.81 20.44
C THR A 28 5.74 -4.35 20.57
N SER A 29 4.73 -3.52 20.32
CA SER A 29 3.31 -3.87 20.47
C SER A 29 2.69 -4.47 19.22
N GLY A 30 3.31 -4.29 18.05
CA GLY A 30 2.73 -4.67 16.77
C GLY A 30 1.57 -3.77 16.33
N ALA A 31 1.30 -2.66 17.03
CA ALA A 31 0.20 -1.76 16.69
C ALA A 31 0.43 -1.06 15.34
N TRP A 32 -0.62 -1.01 14.51
CA TRP A 32 -0.61 -0.35 13.20
C TRP A 32 -1.20 1.05 13.32
N THR A 33 -0.49 2.04 12.81
CA THR A 33 -0.99 3.41 12.66
C THR A 33 -0.96 3.80 11.19
N HIS A 34 -2.11 4.20 10.65
CA HIS A 34 -2.17 4.75 9.28
C HIS A 34 -1.43 6.09 9.23
N VAL A 35 -0.57 6.26 8.23
CA VAL A 35 0.28 7.46 8.09
C VAL A 35 0.03 8.21 6.80
N GLN A 36 -0.35 7.50 5.72
CA GLN A 36 -0.57 8.13 4.42
C GLN A 36 -1.48 7.27 3.57
N ARG A 37 -2.31 7.94 2.77
CA ARG A 37 -2.95 7.34 1.58
C ARG A 37 -2.40 8.01 0.33
N LEU A 38 -1.95 7.22 -0.63
CA LEU A 38 -1.76 7.66 -2.02
C LEU A 38 -2.96 7.18 -2.83
N GLY A 39 -3.87 8.12 -3.10
CA GLY A 39 -5.05 7.90 -3.94
C GLY A 39 -4.74 7.96 -5.43
N ASP A 40 -5.79 7.87 -6.24
CA ASP A 40 -5.76 8.04 -7.71
C ASP A 40 -4.87 7.02 -8.45
N LEU A 41 -4.74 5.83 -7.87
CA LEU A 41 -4.10 4.67 -8.47
C LEU A 41 -5.14 3.60 -8.79
N VAL A 42 -5.05 2.99 -9.98
CA VAL A 42 -5.96 1.91 -10.38
C VAL A 42 -5.31 0.57 -10.12
N ASN A 43 -5.95 -0.24 -9.26
CA ASN A 43 -5.53 -1.57 -8.84
C ASN A 43 -4.02 -1.76 -8.57
N PRO A 44 -3.38 -0.99 -7.67
CA PRO A 44 -1.97 -1.16 -7.32
C PRO A 44 -1.77 -2.43 -6.45
N SER A 45 -2.04 -3.61 -7.00
CA SER A 45 -2.11 -4.88 -6.26
C SER A 45 -0.74 -5.53 -6.05
N TRP A 46 0.27 -5.12 -6.82
CA TRP A 46 1.66 -5.57 -6.67
C TRP A 46 2.55 -4.40 -6.30
N LEU A 47 3.36 -4.60 -5.25
CA LEU A 47 4.25 -3.59 -4.69
C LEU A 47 5.65 -4.18 -4.50
N LEU A 48 6.67 -3.40 -4.83
CA LEU A 48 8.07 -3.75 -4.60
C LEU A 48 8.82 -2.54 -4.03
N LEU A 49 9.44 -2.71 -2.88
CA LEU A 49 10.28 -1.69 -2.28
C LEU A 49 11.72 -1.83 -2.81
N ASP A 50 12.33 -0.73 -3.23
CA ASP A 50 13.76 -0.74 -3.53
C ASP A 50 14.57 -1.18 -2.30
N ARG A 51 15.67 -1.91 -2.51
CA ARG A 51 16.51 -2.44 -1.43
C ARG A 51 17.07 -1.35 -0.51
N ARG A 52 17.40 -0.18 -1.06
CA ARG A 52 17.85 1.02 -0.32
C ARG A 52 16.69 1.86 0.21
N ARG A 53 15.45 1.50 -0.17
CA ARG A 53 14.17 2.10 0.24
C ARG A 53 13.88 3.56 -0.17
N PRO A 54 14.51 4.19 -1.20
CA PRO A 54 14.07 5.51 -1.65
C PRO A 54 12.77 5.46 -2.48
N VAL A 55 12.45 4.30 -3.09
CA VAL A 55 11.37 4.17 -4.08
C VAL A 55 10.50 2.95 -3.78
N LEU A 56 9.19 3.12 -3.94
CA LEU A 56 8.20 2.05 -3.99
C LEU A 56 7.69 1.93 -5.43
N TYR A 57 7.85 0.76 -6.04
CA TYR A 57 7.30 0.44 -7.35
C TYR A 57 5.93 -0.20 -7.19
N SER A 58 5.01 0.11 -8.09
CA SER A 58 3.67 -0.49 -8.13
C SER A 58 3.32 -0.93 -9.55
N ALA A 59 2.62 -2.06 -9.66
CA ALA A 59 2.04 -2.54 -10.90
C ALA A 59 0.51 -2.68 -10.76
N HIS A 60 -0.19 -2.33 -11.85
CA HIS A 60 -1.64 -2.48 -12.00
C HIS A 60 -1.99 -3.96 -12.26
N GLY A 61 -2.88 -4.55 -11.45
CA GLY A 61 -3.46 -5.90 -11.68
C GLY A 61 -4.91 -5.96 -12.20
#